data_AF-A0A0S8A730-F1
#
_entry.id   AF-A0A0S8A730-F1
#
_cell.length_a   1.000
_cell.length_b   1.000
_cell.length_c   1.000
_cell.angle_alpha   90.00
_cell.angle_beta   90.00
_cell.angle_gamma   90.00
#
_symmetry.space_group_name_H-M   'P 1'
#
loop_
_entity.id
_entity.type
_entity.pdbx_description
1 polymer ?
#
loop_
_entity_poly.entity_id
_entity_poly.type
_entity_poly.pdbx_seq_one_letter_code
_entity_poly.pdbx_strand_id
1 'polypeptide(L)'
;MRTFIRVIEIWTPTPDKRGLALADAIYGKYDELKKVSEQRIFNFDEGLPGKAWSSASPQIITDLANSYFRRKDEAARAGLNVGIAIPIFVGEFLLAVVVLLCSEKSSEEKILAGAIELWTKKNEKSSELGLVDGYYGSLKKLEEASRNIQFARGSGLPGSVWDYRIPMLVSDMSDSSLFKRASTAAIEGITSAIGLPLFYFTNKEYVLTFLSAHSTPIALRFEIWIPDRERDFLFFYAGACEQGEDISALYQNKHIKRGTGLIGKVWLTGVPAISKNLTSDGLINEDSKSGLTTGFVMPIIEEGFLKSIVAFMF
;
A
#
# COMPACT_ATOMS: atom_id res chain seq x y z
N MET A 1 11.20 -5.77 -15.12
CA MET A 1 11.10 -4.46 -14.43
C MET A 1 11.22 -4.70 -12.93
N ARG A 2 11.80 -3.79 -12.15
CA ARG A 2 11.97 -3.96 -10.69
C ARG A 2 11.16 -2.92 -9.93
N THR A 3 10.26 -3.37 -9.07
CA THR A 3 9.32 -2.51 -8.34
C THR A 3 9.99 -1.67 -7.24
N PHE A 4 9.41 -0.55 -6.78
CA PHE A 4 9.99 0.22 -5.67
C PHE A 4 9.92 -0.55 -4.34
N ILE A 5 8.79 -1.20 -4.08
CA ILE A 5 8.62 -2.10 -2.92
C ILE A 5 9.45 -3.36 -3.16
N ARG A 6 10.28 -3.72 -2.17
CA ARG A 6 11.23 -4.83 -2.23
C ARG A 6 10.90 -5.96 -1.27
N VAL A 7 10.34 -5.59 -0.12
CA VAL A 7 9.90 -6.52 0.92
C VAL A 7 8.52 -6.11 1.39
N ILE A 8 7.66 -7.11 1.59
CA ILE A 8 6.37 -6.95 2.24
C ILE A 8 6.33 -7.91 3.42
N GLU A 9 5.97 -7.42 4.59
CA GLU A 9 5.81 -8.22 5.80
C GLU A 9 4.42 -7.98 6.38
N ILE A 10 3.76 -9.05 6.84
CA ILE A 10 2.50 -8.97 7.56
C ILE A 10 2.77 -9.41 8.99
N TRP A 11 2.61 -8.47 9.92
CA TRP A 11 2.77 -8.69 11.35
C TRP A 11 1.41 -8.77 12.00
N THR A 12 1.13 -9.83 12.76
CA THR A 12 -0.17 -10.00 13.44
C THR A 12 0.00 -10.06 14.95
N PRO A 13 -1.02 -9.69 15.75
CA PRO A 13 -0.97 -9.88 17.19
C PRO A 13 -0.67 -11.34 17.55
N THR A 14 0.28 -11.50 18.46
CA THR A 14 0.55 -12.75 19.16
C THR A 14 -0.70 -13.25 19.88
N PRO A 15 -0.81 -14.57 20.18
CA PRO A 15 -1.98 -15.12 20.87
C PRO A 15 -2.30 -14.46 22.23
N ASP A 16 -1.27 -14.02 22.96
CA ASP A 16 -1.42 -13.30 24.23
C ASP A 16 -1.68 -11.79 24.06
N LYS A 17 -1.69 -11.31 22.81
CA LYS A 17 -1.91 -9.91 22.38
C LYS A 17 -0.90 -8.91 22.95
N ARG A 18 0.30 -9.35 23.32
CA ARG A 18 1.33 -8.46 23.91
C ARG A 18 2.35 -7.94 22.91
N GLY A 19 2.48 -8.60 21.76
CA GLY A 19 3.35 -8.17 20.69
C GLY A 19 2.86 -8.59 19.32
N LEU A 20 3.65 -8.26 18.30
CA LEU A 20 3.40 -8.57 16.91
C LEU A 20 4.43 -9.60 16.42
N ALA A 21 3.95 -10.71 15.86
CA ALA A 21 4.77 -11.74 15.24
C ALA A 21 4.59 -11.76 13.72
N LEU A 22 5.64 -12.14 13.00
CA LEU A 22 5.60 -12.25 11.54
C LEU A 22 4.65 -13.39 11.14
N ALA A 23 3.60 -13.07 10.39
CA ALA A 23 2.61 -14.04 9.91
C ALA A 23 2.90 -14.51 8.49
N ASP A 24 3.28 -13.59 7.59
CA ASP A 24 3.69 -13.90 6.22
C ASP A 24 4.56 -12.78 5.65
N ALA A 25 5.31 -13.08 4.58
CA ALA A 25 6.17 -12.11 3.91
C ALA A 25 6.53 -12.46 2.46
N ILE A 26 6.91 -11.42 1.70
CA ILE A 26 7.65 -11.49 0.43
C ILE A 26 9.02 -10.87 0.69
N TYR A 27 10.08 -11.68 0.70
CA TYR A 27 11.46 -11.21 0.86
C TYR A 27 12.29 -11.27 -0.43
N GLY A 28 11.84 -11.98 -1.47
CA GLY A 28 12.67 -12.24 -2.64
C GLY A 28 14.04 -12.81 -2.24
N LYS A 29 15.12 -12.07 -2.51
CA LYS A 29 16.51 -12.46 -2.22
C LYS A 29 17.04 -12.08 -0.83
N TYR A 30 16.24 -11.46 0.03
CA TYR A 30 16.72 -10.84 1.28
C TYR A 30 16.66 -11.81 2.47
N ASP A 31 17.35 -12.96 2.37
CA ASP A 31 17.28 -14.05 3.35
C ASP A 31 17.80 -13.71 4.75
N GLU A 32 18.81 -12.84 4.85
CA GLU A 32 19.34 -12.41 6.16
C GLU A 32 18.29 -11.63 6.95
N LEU A 33 17.62 -10.68 6.27
CA LEU A 33 16.53 -9.92 6.88
C LEU A 33 15.35 -10.83 7.24
N LYS A 34 15.02 -11.80 6.38
CA LYS A 34 13.98 -12.80 6.65
C LYS A 34 14.25 -13.53 7.97
N LYS A 35 15.44 -14.13 8.13
CA LYS A 35 15.82 -14.90 9.32
C LYS A 35 15.68 -14.08 10.61
N VAL A 36 16.15 -12.83 10.59
CA VAL A 36 16.05 -11.94 11.76
C VAL A 36 14.60 -11.57 12.05
N SER A 37 13.78 -11.39 11.02
CA SER A 37 12.37 -11.01 11.18
C SER A 37 11.52 -12.15 11.73
N GLU A 38 11.75 -13.39 11.28
CA GLU A 38 11.05 -14.59 11.78
C GLU A 38 11.26 -14.84 13.27
N GLN A 39 12.35 -14.33 13.85
CA GLN A 39 12.70 -14.50 15.27
C GLN A 39 12.26 -13.32 16.15
N ARG A 40 11.65 -12.29 15.56
CA ARG A 40 11.29 -11.06 16.27
C ARG A 40 9.83 -11.06 16.70
N ILE A 41 9.62 -10.50 17.89
CA ILE A 41 8.33 -10.01 18.35
C ILE A 41 8.51 -8.50 18.58
N PHE A 42 7.64 -7.69 17.99
CA PHE A 42 7.60 -6.25 18.26
C PHE A 42 6.54 -5.95 19.32
N ASN A 43 6.95 -5.41 20.45
CA ASN A 43 5.99 -4.97 21.47
C ASN A 43 5.26 -3.69 21.03
N PHE A 44 4.24 -3.32 21.80
CA PHE A 44 3.56 -2.04 21.63
C PHE A 44 4.56 -0.87 21.67
N ASP A 45 4.44 0.06 20.72
CA ASP A 45 5.35 1.21 20.51
C ASP A 45 6.82 0.83 20.15
N GLU A 46 7.10 -0.45 19.89
CA GLU A 46 8.44 -0.92 19.55
C GLU A 46 8.69 -1.02 18.04
N GLY A 47 9.73 -0.33 17.57
CA GLY A 47 10.14 -0.40 16.17
C GLY A 47 9.05 0.08 15.22
N LEU A 48 9.19 -0.21 13.93
CA LEU A 48 8.25 0.25 12.92
C LEU A 48 6.83 -0.36 13.06
N PRO A 49 6.66 -1.69 13.21
CA PRO A 49 5.33 -2.26 13.41
C PRO A 49 4.66 -1.79 14.70
N GLY A 50 5.39 -1.78 15.82
CA GLY A 50 4.85 -1.43 17.13
C GLY A 50 4.46 0.04 17.24
N LYS A 51 5.18 0.95 16.56
CA LYS A 51 4.80 2.38 16.49
C LYS A 51 3.54 2.62 15.67
N ALA A 52 3.37 1.92 14.55
CA ALA A 52 2.12 1.99 13.79
C ALA A 52 0.93 1.46 14.59
N TRP A 53 1.15 0.39 15.37
CA TRP A 53 0.15 -0.11 16.30
C TRP A 53 -0.19 0.93 17.38
N SER A 54 0.82 1.50 18.05
CA SER A 54 0.59 2.41 19.18
C SER A 54 -0.08 3.72 18.80
N SER A 55 0.26 4.27 17.63
CA SER A 55 -0.29 5.53 17.16
C SER A 55 -1.64 5.40 16.46
N ALA A 56 -2.06 4.18 16.13
CA ALA A 56 -3.19 3.90 15.25
C ALA A 56 -3.13 4.74 13.96
N SER A 57 -1.94 4.82 13.35
CA SER A 57 -1.72 5.59 12.13
C SER A 57 -0.60 4.99 11.30
N PRO A 58 -0.60 5.22 9.97
CA PRO A 58 0.54 4.86 9.14
C PRO A 58 1.81 5.57 9.61
N GLN A 59 2.95 4.89 9.44
CA GLN A 59 4.27 5.42 9.73
C GLN A 59 5.12 5.37 8.47
N ILE A 60 5.86 6.43 8.17
CA ILE A 60 6.84 6.47 7.08
C ILE A 60 8.21 6.77 7.70
N ILE A 61 9.21 5.99 7.31
CA ILE A 61 10.62 6.21 7.64
C ILE A 61 11.36 6.35 6.31
N THR A 62 11.96 7.52 6.08
CA THR A 62 12.72 7.81 4.86
C THR A 62 14.21 7.47 4.99
N ASP A 63 14.69 7.22 6.21
CA ASP A 63 16.04 6.73 6.51
C ASP A 63 16.00 5.66 7.60
N LEU A 64 16.00 4.39 7.19
CA LEU A 64 15.98 3.27 8.12
C LEU A 64 17.20 3.25 9.06
N ALA A 65 18.39 3.63 8.57
CA ALA A 65 19.63 3.58 9.36
C ALA A 65 19.58 4.56 10.55
N ASN A 66 19.02 5.76 10.33
CA ASN A 66 18.95 6.82 11.34
C ASN A 66 17.56 6.96 11.99
N SER A 67 16.85 5.85 12.19
CA SER A 67 15.48 5.86 12.76
C SER A 67 15.32 4.98 14.01
N TYR A 68 14.09 4.72 14.43
CA TYR A 68 13.76 3.73 15.45
C TYR A 68 13.59 2.30 14.89
N PHE A 69 13.85 2.08 13.60
CA PHE A 69 13.82 0.75 13.00
C PHE A 69 14.81 -0.20 13.71
N ARG A 70 14.41 -1.45 13.97
CA ARG A 70 15.21 -2.37 14.81
C ARG A 70 16.19 -3.26 14.04
N ARG A 71 15.99 -3.45 12.73
CA ARG A 71 16.73 -4.40 11.88
C ARG A 71 17.63 -3.67 10.88
N LYS A 72 18.26 -2.59 11.36
CA LYS A 72 18.91 -1.58 10.51
C LYS A 72 20.09 -2.14 9.75
N ASP A 73 20.89 -2.98 10.40
CA ASP A 73 22.11 -3.53 9.81
C ASP A 73 21.79 -4.52 8.68
N GLU A 74 20.74 -5.33 8.85
CA GLU A 74 20.23 -6.22 7.81
C GLU A 74 19.61 -5.42 6.65
N ALA A 75 18.80 -4.41 6.96
CA ALA A 75 18.21 -3.55 5.94
C ALA A 75 19.27 -2.79 5.14
N ALA A 76 20.30 -2.26 5.81
CA ALA A 76 21.42 -1.55 5.17
C ALA A 76 22.20 -2.47 4.24
N ARG A 77 22.56 -3.69 4.67
CA ARG A 77 23.19 -4.70 3.81
C ARG A 77 22.31 -5.11 2.64
N ALA A 78 20.99 -5.14 2.83
CA ALA A 78 20.02 -5.39 1.78
C ALA A 78 19.82 -4.19 0.82
N GLY A 79 20.38 -3.02 1.13
CA GLY A 79 20.17 -1.79 0.37
C GLY A 79 18.75 -1.22 0.50
N LEU A 80 18.04 -1.58 1.57
CA LEU A 80 16.72 -1.05 1.92
C LEU A 80 16.90 0.16 2.82
N ASN A 81 16.21 1.26 2.50
CA ASN A 81 16.39 2.52 3.22
C ASN A 81 15.09 3.24 3.56
N VAL A 82 13.96 2.81 2.99
CA VAL A 82 12.64 3.37 3.28
C VAL A 82 11.76 2.27 3.87
N GLY A 83 10.97 2.62 4.89
CA GLY A 83 9.99 1.73 5.49
C GLY A 83 8.64 2.40 5.68
N ILE A 84 7.57 1.69 5.38
CA ILE A 84 6.19 2.13 5.60
C ILE A 84 5.50 1.08 6.44
N ALA A 85 4.79 1.48 7.49
CA ALA A 85 3.89 0.60 8.23
C ALA A 85 2.45 1.08 8.12
N ILE A 86 1.55 0.17 7.76
CA ILE A 86 0.12 0.41 7.60
C ILE A 86 -0.60 -0.52 8.59
N PRO A 87 -1.08 0.00 9.72
CA PRO A 87 -1.87 -0.79 10.65
C PRO A 87 -3.28 -1.00 10.09
N ILE A 88 -3.84 -2.19 10.30
CA ILE A 88 -5.19 -2.56 9.86
C ILE A 88 -6.01 -2.88 11.10
N PHE A 89 -7.08 -2.12 11.31
CA PHE A 89 -7.94 -2.21 12.48
C PHE A 89 -9.37 -2.60 12.11
N VAL A 90 -10.04 -3.28 13.04
CA VAL A 90 -11.50 -3.40 13.12
C VAL A 90 -11.93 -2.81 14.45
N GLY A 91 -12.52 -1.62 14.41
CA GLY A 91 -12.71 -0.83 15.63
C GLY A 91 -11.35 -0.58 16.30
N GLU A 92 -11.24 -0.88 17.60
CA GLU A 92 -10.01 -0.73 18.38
C GLU A 92 -9.07 -1.95 18.28
N PHE A 93 -9.51 -3.03 17.62
CA PHE A 93 -8.73 -4.26 17.51
C PHE A 93 -7.81 -4.20 16.29
N LEU A 94 -6.50 -4.25 16.55
CA LEU A 94 -5.51 -4.43 15.51
C LEU A 94 -5.62 -5.86 14.95
N LEU A 95 -5.81 -5.99 13.64
CA LEU A 95 -5.76 -7.27 12.94
C LEU A 95 -4.34 -7.59 12.44
N ALA A 96 -3.66 -6.59 11.87
CA ALA A 96 -2.31 -6.73 11.36
C ALA A 96 -1.63 -5.37 11.21
N VAL A 97 -0.30 -5.38 11.10
CA VAL A 97 0.49 -4.28 10.53
C VAL A 97 1.18 -4.78 9.29
N VAL A 98 0.90 -4.15 8.15
CA VAL A 98 1.62 -4.38 6.90
C VAL A 98 2.85 -3.49 6.91
N VAL A 99 4.03 -4.06 6.71
CA VAL A 99 5.27 -3.31 6.52
C VAL A 99 5.77 -3.47 5.10
N LEU A 100 6.02 -2.35 4.44
CA LEU A 100 6.65 -2.27 3.12
C LEU A 100 8.07 -1.73 3.33
N LEU A 101 9.08 -2.44 2.83
CA LEU A 101 10.45 -1.94 2.78
C LEU A 101 10.83 -1.71 1.32
N CYS A 102 11.34 -0.52 1.05
CA CYS A 102 11.68 -0.07 -0.28
C CYS A 102 13.17 0.23 -0.38
N SER A 103 13.67 0.23 -1.61
CA SER A 103 15.04 0.61 -1.92
C SER A 103 15.02 1.77 -2.90
N GLU A 104 15.96 2.69 -2.73
CA GLU A 104 16.23 3.81 -3.65
C GLU A 104 17.13 3.45 -4.82
N LYS A 105 17.81 2.30 -4.77
CA LYS A 105 18.83 1.93 -5.75
C LYS A 105 18.42 0.67 -6.51
N SER A 106 18.57 0.70 -7.82
CA SER A 106 18.66 -0.54 -8.61
C SER A 106 20.08 -1.11 -8.52
N SER A 107 20.26 -2.36 -8.96
CA SER A 107 21.59 -2.95 -9.15
C SER A 107 22.41 -2.27 -10.26
N GLU A 108 21.83 -1.29 -10.96
CA GLU A 108 22.43 -0.55 -12.08
C GLU A 108 22.64 0.94 -11.73
N GLU A 109 22.75 1.28 -10.44
CA GLU A 109 23.04 2.63 -9.93
C GLU A 109 22.03 3.73 -10.32
N LYS A 110 20.93 3.41 -11.01
CA LYS A 110 19.83 4.35 -11.24
C LYS A 110 19.03 4.57 -9.96
N ILE A 111 18.82 5.84 -9.63
CA ILE A 111 17.90 6.28 -8.56
C ILE A 111 16.48 5.91 -8.99
N LEU A 112 15.78 5.23 -8.10
CA LEU A 112 14.41 4.81 -8.33
C LEU A 112 13.46 5.99 -8.10
N ALA A 113 12.62 6.29 -9.09
CA ALA A 113 11.65 7.37 -9.05
C ALA A 113 10.29 6.86 -8.56
N GLY A 114 9.73 7.54 -7.56
CA GLY A 114 8.44 7.23 -6.99
C GLY A 114 8.23 8.05 -5.72
N ALA A 115 6.98 8.23 -5.33
CA ALA A 115 6.66 8.92 -4.09
C ALA A 115 5.55 8.19 -3.32
N ILE A 116 5.62 8.31 -2.01
CA ILE A 116 4.58 7.84 -1.09
C ILE A 116 4.19 9.04 -0.26
N GLU A 117 2.92 9.36 -0.19
CA GLU A 117 2.47 10.56 0.50
C GLU A 117 1.36 10.19 1.49
N LEU A 118 1.43 10.75 2.68
CA LEU A 118 0.43 10.58 3.73
C LEU A 118 -0.29 11.89 3.97
N TRP A 119 -1.59 11.88 3.70
CA TRP A 119 -2.46 13.04 3.82
C TRP A 119 -3.45 12.83 4.96
N THR A 120 -3.72 13.87 5.72
CA THR A 120 -4.81 13.87 6.72
C THR A 120 -5.27 15.30 6.98
N LYS A 121 -6.39 15.44 7.69
CA LYS A 121 -6.82 16.74 8.19
C LYS A 121 -5.84 17.24 9.23
N LYS A 122 -5.44 18.52 9.16
CA LYS A 122 -4.59 19.13 10.18
C LYS A 122 -5.24 19.12 11.57
N ASN A 123 -6.56 19.26 11.61
CA ASN A 123 -7.40 19.06 12.79
C ASN A 123 -8.81 18.66 12.38
N GLU A 124 -9.65 18.22 13.33
CA GLU A 124 -11.00 17.72 13.02
C GLU A 124 -11.90 18.70 12.27
N LYS A 125 -11.67 20.01 12.44
CA LYS A 125 -12.46 21.08 11.82
C LYS A 125 -11.96 21.48 10.42
N SER A 126 -10.81 20.97 9.98
CA SER A 126 -10.26 21.28 8.66
C SER A 126 -11.15 20.73 7.55
N SER A 127 -11.47 21.58 6.57
CA SER A 127 -12.19 21.21 5.35
C SER A 127 -11.28 20.64 4.24
N GLU A 128 -9.97 20.60 4.48
CA GLU A 128 -8.96 20.21 3.52
C GLU A 128 -7.94 19.24 4.14
N LEU A 129 -7.38 18.39 3.28
CA LEU A 129 -6.25 17.53 3.62
C LEU A 129 -4.94 18.28 3.40
N GLY A 130 -4.01 18.12 4.36
CA GLY A 130 -2.61 18.54 4.22
C GLY A 130 -1.67 17.33 4.26
N LEU A 131 -0.50 17.49 3.65
CA LEU A 131 0.56 16.49 3.73
C LEU A 131 1.11 16.47 5.16
N VAL A 132 1.15 15.30 5.78
CA VAL A 132 1.73 15.13 7.12
C VAL A 132 3.06 14.38 7.10
N ASP A 133 3.23 13.48 6.15
CA ASP A 133 4.48 12.77 5.95
C ASP A 133 4.58 12.30 4.49
N GLY A 134 5.78 11.96 4.06
CA GLY A 134 5.97 11.45 2.72
C GLY A 134 7.42 11.15 2.38
N TYR A 135 7.56 10.35 1.34
CA TYR A 135 8.81 9.97 0.73
C TYR A 135 8.76 10.36 -0.76
N TYR A 136 9.80 11.03 -1.25
CA TYR A 136 9.85 11.54 -2.62
C TYR A 136 11.10 11.12 -3.40
N GLY A 137 12.04 10.41 -2.76
CA GLY A 137 13.32 10.05 -3.38
C GLY A 137 14.02 11.26 -3.99
N SER A 138 14.29 11.22 -5.31
CA SER A 138 14.89 12.34 -6.04
C SER A 138 13.91 13.42 -6.51
N LEU A 139 12.60 13.25 -6.32
CA LEU A 139 11.54 14.09 -6.90
C LEU A 139 11.31 15.39 -6.10
N LYS A 140 12.36 16.20 -5.94
CA LYS A 140 12.36 17.39 -5.06
C LYS A 140 11.28 18.41 -5.41
N LYS A 141 11.04 18.67 -6.70
CA LYS A 141 9.98 19.63 -7.11
C LYS A 141 8.59 19.11 -6.78
N LEU A 142 8.39 17.79 -6.88
CA LEU A 142 7.14 17.16 -6.50
C LEU A 142 6.94 17.25 -4.98
N GLU A 143 7.99 17.02 -4.20
CA GLU A 143 7.97 17.21 -2.75
C GLU A 143 7.57 18.63 -2.36
N GLU A 144 8.26 19.64 -2.92
CA GLU A 144 7.96 21.05 -2.69
C GLU A 144 6.51 21.39 -3.04
N ALA A 145 6.02 20.93 -4.19
CA ALA A 145 4.63 21.14 -4.60
C ALA A 145 3.64 20.44 -3.65
N SER A 146 3.98 19.25 -3.14
CA SER A 146 3.12 18.50 -2.21
C SER A 146 3.01 19.16 -0.84
N ARG A 147 4.11 19.71 -0.34
CA ARG A 147 4.16 20.40 0.96
C ARG A 147 3.37 21.72 0.94
N ASN A 148 3.20 22.33 -0.23
CA ASN A 148 2.54 23.63 -0.40
C ASN A 148 1.10 23.54 -0.95
N ILE A 149 0.55 22.34 -1.12
CA ILE A 149 -0.83 22.15 -1.59
C ILE A 149 -1.71 21.56 -0.48
N GLN A 150 -2.99 21.93 -0.52
CA GLN A 150 -4.04 21.31 0.27
C GLN A 150 -5.15 20.83 -0.66
N PHE A 151 -5.85 19.78 -0.24
CA PHE A 151 -6.92 19.18 -1.04
C PHE A 151 -8.25 19.28 -0.31
N ALA A 152 -9.15 20.14 -0.81
CA ALA A 152 -10.55 20.07 -0.46
C ALA A 152 -11.14 18.70 -0.83
N ARG A 153 -12.17 18.29 -0.07
CA ARG A 153 -12.92 17.07 -0.32
C ARG A 153 -13.43 17.02 -1.77
N GLY A 154 -13.28 15.87 -2.41
CA GLY A 154 -13.65 15.64 -3.81
C GLY A 154 -12.63 16.15 -4.83
N SER A 155 -11.59 16.88 -4.42
CA SER A 155 -10.67 17.54 -5.36
C SER A 155 -9.28 16.91 -5.36
N GLY A 156 -8.78 16.57 -6.55
CA GLY A 156 -7.54 15.82 -6.72
C GLY A 156 -7.60 14.43 -6.09
N LEU A 157 -6.58 13.61 -6.29
CA LEU A 157 -6.59 12.20 -5.89
C LEU A 157 -6.78 12.05 -4.37
N PRO A 158 -6.05 12.77 -3.49
CA PRO A 158 -6.28 12.66 -2.06
C PRO A 158 -7.70 13.10 -1.65
N GLY A 159 -8.19 14.21 -2.19
CA GLY A 159 -9.51 14.74 -1.86
C GLY A 159 -10.64 13.85 -2.37
N SER A 160 -10.51 13.26 -3.56
CA SER A 160 -11.49 12.32 -4.12
C SER A 160 -11.51 11.01 -3.35
N VAL A 161 -10.36 10.44 -3.00
CA VAL A 161 -10.31 9.23 -2.15
C VAL A 161 -10.96 9.50 -0.79
N TRP A 162 -10.72 10.68 -0.21
CA TRP A 162 -11.36 11.09 1.03
C TRP A 162 -12.88 11.24 0.90
N ASP A 163 -13.37 11.72 -0.23
CA ASP A 163 -14.79 11.92 -0.47
C ASP A 163 -15.54 10.60 -0.71
N TYR A 164 -15.05 9.79 -1.65
CA TYR A 164 -15.68 8.54 -2.08
C TYR A 164 -15.41 7.38 -1.13
N ARG A 165 -14.39 7.48 -0.26
CA ARG A 165 -14.06 6.49 0.77
C ARG A 165 -13.74 5.09 0.22
N ILE A 166 -13.29 5.05 -1.03
CA ILE A 166 -12.78 3.86 -1.72
C ILE A 166 -11.45 4.18 -2.39
N PRO A 167 -10.59 3.18 -2.64
CA PRO A 167 -9.38 3.35 -3.42
C PRO A 167 -9.66 3.93 -4.81
N MET A 168 -8.76 4.78 -5.28
CA MET A 168 -8.82 5.34 -6.63
C MET A 168 -7.48 5.21 -7.33
N LEU A 169 -7.55 4.86 -8.61
CA LEU A 169 -6.40 4.64 -9.48
C LEU A 169 -6.41 5.66 -10.61
N VAL A 170 -5.25 6.24 -10.89
CA VAL A 170 -4.99 7.11 -12.03
C VAL A 170 -3.91 6.44 -12.86
N SER A 171 -4.26 5.98 -14.06
CA SER A 171 -3.36 5.28 -14.99
C SER A 171 -2.80 6.18 -16.09
N ASP A 172 -3.33 7.40 -16.23
CA ASP A 172 -2.80 8.44 -17.12
C ASP A 172 -2.90 9.80 -16.42
N MET A 173 -1.74 10.42 -16.19
CA MET A 173 -1.62 11.70 -15.50
C MET A 173 -1.92 12.90 -16.40
N SER A 174 -1.81 12.74 -17.72
CA SER A 174 -1.83 13.86 -18.67
C SER A 174 -3.22 14.47 -18.87
N ASP A 175 -4.28 13.73 -18.53
CA ASP A 175 -5.68 14.12 -18.80
C ASP A 175 -6.62 13.99 -17.58
N SER A 176 -6.07 13.79 -16.38
CA SER A 176 -6.88 13.51 -15.19
C SER A 176 -7.07 14.73 -14.29
N SER A 177 -8.32 15.16 -14.10
CA SER A 177 -8.71 16.15 -13.07
C SER A 177 -8.37 15.71 -11.64
N LEU A 178 -8.10 14.42 -11.44
CA LEU A 178 -7.64 13.84 -10.18
C LEU A 178 -6.18 14.20 -9.89
N PHE A 179 -5.40 14.70 -10.85
CA PHE A 179 -4.00 15.02 -10.59
C PHE A 179 -3.73 16.53 -10.75
N LYS A 180 -4.09 17.31 -9.73
CA LYS A 180 -3.90 18.78 -9.73
C LYS A 180 -2.46 19.24 -9.95
N ARG A 181 -1.48 18.37 -9.67
CA ARG A 181 -0.04 18.62 -9.85
C ARG A 181 0.52 17.92 -11.10
N ALA A 182 -0.32 17.67 -12.12
CA ALA A 182 0.01 16.80 -13.26
C ALA A 182 1.24 17.29 -14.02
N SER A 183 1.37 18.60 -14.22
CA SER A 183 2.54 19.18 -14.88
C SER A 183 3.84 18.87 -14.14
N THR A 184 3.89 19.05 -12.82
CA THR A 184 5.08 18.72 -12.00
C THR A 184 5.37 17.22 -11.98
N ALA A 185 4.33 16.39 -11.82
CA ALA A 185 4.50 14.94 -11.76
C ALA A 185 4.91 14.33 -13.11
N ALA A 186 4.37 14.85 -14.22
CA ALA A 186 4.77 14.44 -15.57
C ALA A 186 6.24 14.80 -15.87
N ILE A 187 6.68 16.00 -15.47
CA ILE A 187 8.10 16.41 -15.58
C ILE A 187 9.01 15.44 -14.81
N GLU A 188 8.55 14.97 -13.66
CA GLU A 188 9.29 14.06 -12.77
C GLU A 188 9.07 12.57 -13.14
N GLY A 189 8.38 12.28 -14.25
CA GLY A 189 8.25 10.93 -14.82
C GLY A 189 7.22 10.01 -14.13
N ILE A 190 6.33 10.57 -13.31
CA ILE A 190 5.22 9.82 -12.70
C ILE A 190 4.17 9.52 -13.76
N THR A 191 3.80 8.25 -13.87
CA THR A 191 2.88 7.74 -14.89
C THR A 191 1.56 7.24 -14.32
N SER A 192 1.57 6.73 -13.09
CA SER A 192 0.36 6.25 -12.42
C SER A 192 0.36 6.55 -10.93
N ALA A 193 -0.83 6.56 -10.33
CA ALA A 193 -1.01 6.77 -8.91
C ALA A 193 -2.18 5.96 -8.38
N ILE A 194 -2.05 5.46 -7.15
CA ILE A 194 -3.16 4.90 -6.40
C ILE A 194 -3.27 5.63 -5.06
N GLY A 195 -4.49 6.02 -4.70
CA GLY A 195 -4.80 6.57 -3.39
C GLY A 195 -5.68 5.61 -2.61
N LEU A 196 -5.34 5.42 -1.33
CA LEU A 196 -5.97 4.45 -0.43
C LEU A 196 -6.51 5.19 0.79
N PRO A 197 -7.81 5.05 1.11
CA PRO A 197 -8.34 5.60 2.33
C PRO A 197 -8.07 4.63 3.49
N LEU A 198 -7.60 5.16 4.61
CA LEU A 198 -7.29 4.40 5.81
C LEU A 198 -8.09 5.00 6.98
N PHE A 199 -8.87 4.15 7.64
CA PHE A 199 -9.81 4.54 8.68
C PHE A 199 -9.40 3.93 10.01
N TYR A 200 -9.43 4.73 11.07
CA TYR A 200 -9.04 4.31 12.41
C TYR A 200 -10.06 4.74 13.46
N PHE A 201 -10.14 3.99 14.56
CA PHE A 201 -11.09 4.22 15.66
C PHE A 201 -10.94 5.58 16.37
N THR A 202 -9.82 6.27 16.17
CA THR A 202 -9.56 7.59 16.74
C THR A 202 -10.31 8.73 16.02
N ASN A 203 -11.25 8.40 15.12
CA ASN A 203 -11.88 9.30 14.14
C ASN A 203 -10.88 9.99 13.19
N LYS A 204 -9.62 9.56 13.20
CA LYS A 204 -8.62 10.03 12.24
C LYS A 204 -8.70 9.21 10.96
N GLU A 205 -8.73 9.93 9.86
CA GLU A 205 -8.72 9.39 8.51
C GLU A 205 -7.44 9.80 7.81
N TYR A 206 -6.83 8.87 7.10
CA TYR A 206 -5.65 9.14 6.30
C TYR A 206 -5.93 8.75 4.86
N VAL A 207 -5.30 9.47 3.94
CA VAL A 207 -5.17 9.02 2.55
C VAL A 207 -3.70 8.76 2.29
N LEU A 208 -3.38 7.50 1.96
CA LEU A 208 -2.05 7.08 1.55
C LEU A 208 -2.01 7.02 0.03
N THR A 209 -1.16 7.82 -0.61
CA THR A 209 -0.95 7.76 -2.06
C THR A 209 0.38 7.12 -2.39
N PHE A 210 0.37 6.30 -3.43
CA PHE A 210 1.57 5.76 -4.08
C PHE A 210 1.63 6.35 -5.49
N LEU A 211 2.70 7.09 -5.77
CA LEU A 211 3.00 7.70 -7.06
C LEU A 211 4.09 6.86 -7.74
N SER A 212 3.74 6.31 -8.89
CA SER A 212 4.51 5.31 -9.61
C SER A 212 5.12 5.93 -10.87
N ALA A 213 6.42 5.73 -11.07
CA ALA A 213 7.09 6.08 -12.32
C ALA A 213 7.25 4.83 -13.18
N HIS A 214 7.20 4.96 -14.51
CA HIS A 214 7.36 3.83 -15.43
C HIS A 214 8.69 3.07 -15.22
N SER A 215 9.77 3.77 -14.88
CA SER A 215 11.07 3.13 -14.61
C SER A 215 11.07 2.29 -13.34
N THR A 216 10.19 2.61 -12.39
CA THR A 216 10.13 2.06 -11.03
C THR A 216 8.71 1.99 -10.53
N PRO A 217 7.96 1.00 -11.04
CA PRO A 217 6.57 0.85 -10.66
C PRO A 217 6.47 0.51 -9.17
N ILE A 218 5.44 1.00 -8.50
CA ILE A 218 5.19 0.61 -7.10
C ILE A 218 4.85 -0.89 -7.02
N ALA A 219 3.99 -1.36 -7.93
CA ALA A 219 3.70 -2.76 -8.23
C ALA A 219 3.47 -2.91 -9.74
N LEU A 220 3.65 -4.11 -10.31
CA LEU A 220 3.45 -4.35 -11.74
C LEU A 220 1.98 -4.42 -12.13
N ARG A 221 1.12 -4.76 -11.16
CA ARG A 221 -0.33 -4.72 -11.31
C ARG A 221 -1.01 -4.32 -10.01
N PHE A 222 -2.07 -3.53 -10.14
CA PHE A 222 -3.00 -3.19 -9.09
C PHE A 222 -4.41 -3.65 -9.45
N GLU A 223 -5.16 -4.10 -8.46
CA GLU A 223 -6.59 -4.38 -8.59
C GLU A 223 -7.33 -3.86 -7.37
N ILE A 224 -8.52 -3.32 -7.59
CA ILE A 224 -9.45 -2.85 -6.57
C ILE A 224 -10.73 -3.64 -6.75
N TRP A 225 -11.17 -4.27 -5.66
CA TRP A 225 -12.37 -5.07 -5.59
C TRP A 225 -13.33 -4.48 -4.57
N ILE A 226 -14.60 -4.30 -4.91
CA ILE A 226 -15.61 -3.73 -4.00
C ILE A 226 -16.76 -4.71 -3.77
N PRO A 227 -17.37 -4.73 -2.57
CA PRO A 227 -18.56 -5.54 -2.34
C PRO A 227 -19.76 -4.97 -3.10
N ASP A 228 -20.69 -5.85 -3.50
CA ASP A 228 -22.03 -5.41 -3.86
C ASP A 228 -22.80 -4.84 -2.66
N ARG A 229 -23.97 -4.30 -2.97
CA ARG A 229 -24.91 -3.76 -2.00
C ARG A 229 -25.29 -4.79 -0.92
N GLU A 230 -25.53 -6.03 -1.32
CA GLU A 230 -25.92 -7.12 -0.41
C GLU A 230 -24.73 -7.75 0.34
N ARG A 231 -23.49 -7.46 -0.10
CA ARG A 231 -22.23 -7.97 0.45
C ARG A 231 -22.08 -9.49 0.35
N ASP A 232 -22.61 -10.06 -0.72
CA ASP A 232 -22.52 -11.48 -1.07
C ASP A 232 -21.32 -11.76 -1.99
N PHE A 233 -20.95 -10.78 -2.83
CA PHE A 233 -19.85 -10.89 -3.77
C PHE A 233 -18.95 -9.66 -3.79
N LEU A 234 -17.69 -9.86 -4.19
CA LEU A 234 -16.79 -8.81 -4.62
C LEU A 234 -16.75 -8.74 -6.16
N PHE A 235 -16.70 -7.51 -6.66
CA PHE A 235 -16.65 -7.16 -8.08
C PHE A 235 -15.37 -6.40 -8.36
N PHE A 236 -14.82 -6.62 -9.55
CA PHE A 236 -13.70 -5.82 -10.02
C PHE A 236 -14.17 -4.38 -10.26
N TYR A 237 -13.52 -3.43 -9.60
CA TYR A 237 -13.84 -2.01 -9.71
C TYR A 237 -12.88 -1.30 -10.67
N ALA A 238 -11.57 -1.51 -10.47
CA ALA A 238 -10.54 -0.90 -11.28
C ALA A 238 -9.21 -1.66 -11.14
N GLY A 239 -8.34 -1.50 -12.13
CA GLY A 239 -6.99 -2.05 -12.08
C GLY A 239 -6.09 -1.44 -13.15
N ALA A 240 -4.78 -1.56 -12.95
CA ALA A 240 -3.76 -1.17 -13.92
C ALA A 240 -2.71 -2.27 -14.01
N CYS A 241 -2.21 -2.52 -15.22
CA CYS A 241 -1.08 -3.40 -15.48
C CYS A 241 -0.04 -2.67 -16.34
N GLU A 242 1.22 -2.70 -15.93
CA GLU A 242 2.31 -2.12 -16.71
C GLU A 242 2.55 -2.86 -18.04
N GLN A 243 2.04 -4.09 -18.18
CA GLN A 243 2.22 -4.89 -19.40
C GLN A 243 1.07 -4.74 -20.42
N GLY A 244 0.13 -3.83 -20.18
CA GLY A 244 -0.93 -3.52 -21.15
C GLY A 244 -2.01 -4.60 -21.31
N GLU A 245 -2.11 -5.56 -20.39
CA GLU A 245 -3.29 -6.44 -20.33
C GLU A 245 -4.54 -5.61 -19.95
N ASP A 246 -5.61 -5.74 -20.73
CA ASP A 246 -6.92 -5.15 -20.39
C ASP A 246 -7.59 -5.95 -19.27
N ILE A 247 -7.20 -5.63 -18.03
CA ILE A 247 -7.74 -6.29 -16.83
C ILE A 247 -9.25 -6.08 -16.70
N SER A 248 -9.75 -4.91 -17.14
CA SER A 248 -11.17 -4.59 -17.07
C SER A 248 -12.00 -5.56 -17.91
N ALA A 249 -11.57 -5.83 -19.14
CA ALA A 249 -12.18 -6.86 -19.98
C ALA A 249 -12.04 -8.27 -19.37
N LEU A 250 -10.88 -8.59 -18.78
CA LEU A 250 -10.60 -9.89 -18.17
C LEU A 250 -11.58 -10.22 -17.03
N TYR A 251 -11.97 -9.22 -16.24
CA TYR A 251 -12.76 -9.41 -15.01
C TYR A 251 -14.16 -8.84 -15.05
N GLN A 252 -14.66 -8.41 -16.20
CA GLN A 252 -15.99 -7.81 -16.36
C GLN A 252 -17.12 -8.61 -15.69
N ASN A 253 -17.02 -9.95 -15.67
CA ASN A 253 -18.03 -10.85 -15.09
C ASN A 253 -17.49 -11.69 -13.92
N LYS A 254 -16.30 -11.37 -13.39
CA LYS A 254 -15.70 -12.13 -12.28
C LYS A 254 -16.31 -11.68 -10.96
N HIS A 255 -16.83 -12.65 -10.22
CA HIS A 255 -17.42 -12.46 -8.90
C HIS A 255 -16.66 -13.33 -7.90
N ILE A 256 -16.24 -12.74 -6.78
CA ILE A 256 -15.51 -13.47 -5.75
C ILE A 256 -16.39 -13.58 -4.51
N LYS A 257 -16.69 -14.82 -4.11
CA LYS A 257 -17.38 -15.10 -2.85
C LYS A 257 -16.41 -14.97 -1.67
N ARG A 258 -16.98 -14.66 -0.51
CA ARG A 258 -16.25 -14.67 0.76
C ARG A 258 -15.62 -16.05 1.00
N GLY A 259 -14.35 -16.07 1.37
CA GLY A 259 -13.55 -17.28 1.57
C GLY A 259 -12.97 -17.94 0.31
N THR A 260 -13.32 -17.47 -0.91
CA THR A 260 -12.83 -18.06 -2.16
C THR A 260 -11.54 -17.39 -2.65
N GLY A 261 -10.48 -18.18 -2.86
CA GLY A 261 -9.17 -17.67 -3.26
C GLY A 261 -8.57 -16.72 -2.22
N LEU A 262 -7.47 -16.05 -2.55
CA LEU A 262 -6.82 -15.14 -1.59
C LEU A 262 -7.65 -13.90 -1.29
N ILE A 263 -8.25 -13.29 -2.31
CA ILE A 263 -9.12 -12.10 -2.16
C ILE A 263 -10.32 -12.43 -1.27
N GLY A 264 -11.02 -13.54 -1.51
CA GLY A 264 -12.14 -13.95 -0.67
C GLY A 264 -11.72 -14.30 0.76
N LYS A 265 -10.52 -14.88 0.96
CA LYS A 265 -9.97 -15.13 2.30
C LYS A 265 -9.68 -13.84 3.06
N VAL A 266 -9.10 -12.83 2.41
CA VAL A 266 -8.88 -11.50 3.02
C VAL A 266 -10.22 -10.86 3.36
N TRP A 267 -11.24 -11.02 2.51
CA TRP A 267 -12.60 -10.57 2.86
C TRP A 267 -13.16 -11.29 4.09
N LEU A 268 -13.01 -12.60 4.17
CA LEU A 268 -13.53 -13.40 5.27
C LEU A 268 -12.90 -13.03 6.62
N THR A 269 -11.59 -12.76 6.62
CA THR A 269 -10.80 -12.62 7.84
C THR A 269 -10.53 -11.17 8.23
N GLY A 270 -10.55 -10.24 7.28
CA GLY A 270 -10.07 -8.88 7.47
C GLY A 270 -8.55 -8.78 7.65
N VAL A 271 -7.82 -9.89 7.59
CA VAL A 271 -6.36 -9.94 7.73
C VAL A 271 -5.75 -9.90 6.33
N PRO A 272 -4.75 -9.03 6.07
CA PRO A 272 -4.03 -9.03 4.79
C PRO A 272 -3.33 -10.37 4.56
N ALA A 273 -3.05 -10.70 3.31
CA ALA A 273 -2.41 -11.96 2.95
C ALA A 273 -1.47 -11.83 1.75
N ILE A 274 -0.54 -12.77 1.64
CA ILE A 274 0.43 -12.86 0.57
C ILE A 274 0.16 -14.11 -0.28
N SER A 275 0.37 -13.98 -1.58
CA SER A 275 0.41 -15.08 -2.53
C SER A 275 1.84 -15.28 -3.01
N LYS A 276 2.31 -16.53 -2.93
CA LYS A 276 3.57 -17.01 -3.54
C LYS A 276 3.30 -17.84 -4.80
N ASN A 277 2.02 -18.09 -5.09
CA ASN A 277 1.54 -18.77 -6.29
C ASN A 277 0.20 -18.13 -6.69
N LEU A 278 0.29 -17.13 -7.56
CA LEU A 278 -0.85 -16.29 -7.96
C LEU A 278 -1.99 -17.09 -8.58
N THR A 279 -1.65 -18.15 -9.31
CA THR A 279 -2.61 -18.99 -10.01
C THR A 279 -3.42 -19.84 -9.03
N SER A 280 -2.76 -20.57 -8.13
CA SER A 280 -3.48 -21.38 -7.12
C SER A 280 -4.31 -20.52 -6.16
N ASP A 281 -3.88 -19.28 -5.94
CA ASP A 281 -4.58 -18.31 -5.09
C ASP A 281 -5.69 -17.54 -5.82
N GLY A 282 -5.87 -17.77 -7.14
CA GLY A 282 -6.94 -17.19 -7.95
C GLY A 282 -6.77 -15.72 -8.34
N LEU A 283 -5.56 -15.18 -8.20
CA LEU A 283 -5.21 -13.79 -8.54
C LEU A 283 -4.94 -13.59 -10.03
N ILE A 284 -4.43 -14.61 -10.72
CA ILE A 284 -4.25 -14.62 -12.17
C ILE A 284 -4.80 -15.91 -12.76
N ASN A 285 -5.13 -15.88 -14.05
CA ASN A 285 -5.53 -17.09 -14.78
C ASN A 285 -4.30 -17.96 -15.10
N GLU A 286 -4.50 -19.28 -15.23
CA GLU A 286 -3.44 -20.25 -15.58
C GLU A 286 -2.68 -19.87 -16.86
N ASP A 287 -3.39 -19.34 -17.86
CA ASP A 287 -2.80 -18.95 -19.15
C ASP A 287 -2.19 -17.53 -19.16
N SER A 288 -2.12 -16.85 -18.00
CA SER A 288 -1.58 -15.49 -17.93
C SER A 288 -0.10 -15.47 -18.30
N LYS A 289 0.25 -14.60 -19.26
CA LYS A 289 1.64 -14.34 -19.68
C LYS A 289 2.26 -13.14 -18.97
N SER A 290 1.65 -12.72 -17.85
CA SER A 290 1.97 -11.47 -17.15
C SER A 290 3.33 -11.44 -16.46
N GLY A 291 4.04 -12.57 -16.35
CA GLY A 291 5.33 -12.66 -15.64
C GLY A 291 5.27 -12.29 -14.15
N LEU A 292 4.07 -12.12 -13.60
CA LEU A 292 3.82 -11.86 -12.18
C LEU A 292 4.07 -13.14 -11.40
N THR A 293 4.68 -13.02 -10.22
CA THR A 293 5.13 -14.16 -9.43
C THR A 293 4.57 -14.16 -8.01
N THR A 294 4.38 -12.98 -7.43
CA THR A 294 3.91 -12.83 -6.06
C THR A 294 2.84 -11.76 -5.95
N GLY A 295 2.00 -11.88 -4.93
CA GLY A 295 0.88 -10.98 -4.70
C GLY A 295 0.76 -10.61 -3.23
N PHE A 296 0.25 -9.41 -2.98
CA PHE A 296 -0.11 -8.93 -1.66
C PHE A 296 -1.53 -8.38 -1.73
N VAL A 297 -2.39 -8.79 -0.81
CA VAL A 297 -3.80 -8.42 -0.77
C VAL A 297 -4.12 -7.87 0.60
N MET A 298 -4.74 -6.70 0.65
CA MET A 298 -5.18 -6.09 1.91
C MET A 298 -6.60 -5.53 1.83
N PRO A 299 -7.34 -5.57 2.96
CA PRO A 299 -8.66 -4.98 3.05
C PRO A 299 -8.55 -3.50 3.41
N ILE A 300 -9.51 -2.72 2.92
CA ILE A 300 -9.86 -1.41 3.44
C ILE A 300 -11.13 -1.58 4.27
N ILE A 301 -11.03 -1.30 5.57
CA ILE A 301 -12.11 -1.52 6.54
C ILE A 301 -12.50 -0.18 7.14
N GLU A 302 -13.80 0.07 7.18
CA GLU A 302 -14.40 1.25 7.80
C GLU A 302 -15.50 0.78 8.76
N GLU A 303 -15.44 1.18 10.03
CA GLU A 303 -16.46 0.85 11.04
C GLU A 303 -16.77 -0.66 11.12
N GLY A 304 -15.75 -1.50 10.90
CA GLY A 304 -15.88 -2.97 10.90
C GLY A 304 -16.45 -3.58 9.63
N PHE A 305 -16.76 -2.77 8.62
CA PHE A 305 -17.21 -3.23 7.32
C PHE A 305 -16.10 -3.15 6.27
N LEU A 306 -15.97 -4.20 5.46
CA LEU A 306 -15.13 -4.13 4.27
C LEU A 306 -15.70 -3.08 3.30
N LYS A 307 -14.86 -2.14 2.88
CA LYS A 307 -15.14 -1.15 1.83
C LYS A 307 -14.59 -1.58 0.48
N SER A 308 -13.39 -2.15 0.49
CA SER A 308 -12.74 -2.67 -0.71
C SER A 308 -11.61 -3.62 -0.32
N ILE A 309 -11.13 -4.39 -1.30
CA ILE A 309 -9.86 -5.11 -1.23
C ILE A 309 -8.95 -4.55 -2.32
N VAL A 310 -7.69 -4.35 -1.98
CA VAL A 310 -6.65 -3.93 -2.92
C VAL A 310 -5.63 -5.04 -3.04
N ALA A 311 -5.30 -5.41 -4.28
CA ALA A 311 -4.25 -6.37 -4.58
C ALA A 311 -3.10 -5.69 -5.33
N PHE A 312 -1.87 -6.04 -4.95
CA PHE A 312 -0.61 -5.59 -5.54
C PHE A 312 0.12 -6.84 -6.03
N MET A 313 0.56 -6.87 -7.28
CA MET A 313 1.30 -8.00 -7.84
C MET A 313 2.65 -7.58 -8.42
N PHE A 314 3.63 -8.47 -8.29
CA PHE A 314 5.06 -8.23 -8.50
C PHE A 314 5.72 -9.30 -9.35
#